data_AF-T1K8J6-F1
#
_entry.id   AF-T1K8J6-F1
#
_cell.length_a   1.000
_cell.length_b   1.000
_cell.length_c   1.000
_cell.angle_alpha   90.00
_cell.angle_beta   90.00
_cell.angle_gamma   90.00
#
_symmetry.space_group_name_H-M   'P 1'
#
loop_
_entity.id
_entity.type
_entity.pdbx_description
1 polymer ?
#
loop_
_entity_poly.entity_id
_entity_poly.type
_entity_poly.pdbx_seq_one_letter_code
_entity_poly.pdbx_strand_id
1 'polypeptide(L)'
;MDVQDQINSQIQTTLPWIISNYNSNEESTVKSKKLLHEIINQLEDPKLSIQRLYLIYNICDKLSDDEEKAVSFFNTLFPVPLRKNLASFIGQLVSLAIGLNSKAILTASTIYLDTEQIKLTEDDIKQLPLNLADSSPSFAAVLIDKGFFNLVASTSSNSPEKKIISANLITRWLMSLNESVNQKITFNGQALIRYSLLGQGQGNSDLHFYILESIQNKRLQQLSNQFVIDMATQLSQRGDDDLISKFAHVLIIGVKNGICNTLVSSNQMRNSLITQFPNNLLIKALVNMKTK
;
A
#
# COMPACT_ATOMS: atom_id res chain seq x y z
N MET A 1 12.34 19.58 -38.91
CA MET A 1 11.85 18.50 -38.03
C MET A 1 11.47 19.16 -36.73
N ASP A 2 10.21 19.04 -36.31
CA ASP A 2 9.73 19.67 -35.08
C ASP A 2 10.50 19.08 -33.88
N VAL A 3 10.68 19.87 -32.81
CA VAL A 3 11.31 19.42 -31.55
C VAL A 3 10.56 18.21 -30.99
N GLN A 4 9.23 18.18 -31.18
CA GLN A 4 8.38 17.06 -30.80
C GLN A 4 8.72 15.76 -31.56
N ASP A 5 8.95 15.84 -32.87
CA ASP A 5 9.31 14.68 -33.70
C ASP A 5 10.71 14.16 -33.36
N GLN A 6 11.64 15.07 -33.05
CA GLN A 6 12.99 14.73 -32.59
C GLN A 6 12.94 13.90 -31.30
N ILE A 7 12.18 14.36 -30.32
CA ILE A 7 12.04 13.67 -29.03
C ILE A 7 11.34 12.32 -29.20
N ASN A 8 10.29 12.24 -30.01
CA ASN A 8 9.61 10.98 -30.27
C ASN A 8 10.55 9.95 -30.91
N SER A 9 11.32 10.36 -31.91
CA SER A 9 12.35 9.51 -32.55
C SER A 9 13.43 9.09 -31.53
N GLN A 10 13.85 10.00 -30.67
CA GLN A 10 14.80 9.68 -29.59
C GLN A 10 14.22 8.66 -28.61
N ILE A 11 12.97 8.80 -28.17
CA ILE A 11 12.31 7.83 -27.28
C ILE A 11 12.23 6.45 -27.95
N GLN A 12 11.77 6.40 -29.21
CA GLN A 12 11.60 5.15 -29.96
C GLN A 12 12.90 4.36 -30.13
N THR A 13 14.01 5.06 -30.32
CA THR A 13 15.33 4.45 -30.55
C THR A 13 16.07 4.17 -29.23
N THR A 14 16.04 5.11 -28.29
CA THR A 14 16.86 5.05 -27.07
C THR A 14 16.27 4.13 -26.02
N LEU A 15 14.95 4.16 -25.80
CA LEU A 15 14.31 3.35 -24.76
C LEU A 15 14.52 1.83 -24.94
N PRO A 16 14.30 1.21 -26.13
CA PRO A 16 14.58 -0.21 -26.29
C PRO A 16 16.05 -0.57 -26.06
N TRP A 17 16.98 0.32 -26.42
CA TRP A 17 18.39 0.12 -26.12
C TRP A 17 18.65 0.13 -24.60
N ILE A 18 18.10 1.11 -23.87
CA ILE A 18 18.19 1.18 -22.40
C ILE A 18 17.66 -0.10 -21.78
N ILE A 19 16.43 -0.52 -22.13
CA ILE A 19 15.78 -1.71 -21.58
C ILE A 19 16.59 -2.99 -21.84
N SER A 20 17.34 -3.04 -22.94
CA SER A 20 18.16 -4.21 -23.29
C SER A 20 19.55 -4.19 -22.64
N ASN A 21 20.02 -3.05 -22.12
CA ASN A 21 21.42 -2.89 -21.71
C ASN A 21 21.62 -2.37 -20.27
N TYR A 22 20.56 -1.94 -19.58
CA TYR A 22 20.65 -1.26 -18.28
C TYR A 22 21.36 -2.05 -17.17
N ASN A 23 21.50 -3.37 -17.30
CA ASN A 23 22.15 -4.25 -16.34
C ASN A 23 23.25 -5.14 -16.97
N SER A 24 23.71 -4.83 -18.19
CA SER A 24 24.68 -5.66 -18.92
C SER A 24 26.11 -5.55 -18.39
N ASN A 25 26.57 -4.33 -18.08
CA ASN A 25 27.83 -4.02 -17.42
C ASN A 25 27.77 -2.59 -16.83
N GLU A 26 28.79 -2.20 -16.06
CA GLU A 26 28.83 -0.91 -15.37
C GLU A 26 28.74 0.28 -16.34
N GLU A 27 29.50 0.27 -17.44
CA GLU A 27 29.49 1.34 -18.44
C GLU A 27 28.11 1.52 -19.08
N SER A 28 27.49 0.42 -19.49
CA SER A 28 26.16 0.41 -20.10
C SER A 28 25.07 0.82 -19.13
N THR A 29 25.21 0.47 -17.85
CA THR A 29 24.31 0.89 -16.77
C THR A 29 24.38 2.41 -16.60
N VAL A 30 25.58 2.98 -16.50
CA VAL A 30 25.80 4.43 -16.36
C VAL A 30 25.26 5.17 -17.58
N LYS A 31 25.53 4.67 -18.78
CA LYS A 31 25.03 5.24 -20.03
C LYS A 31 23.50 5.19 -20.12
N SER A 32 22.90 4.06 -19.77
CA SER A 32 21.44 3.86 -19.74
C SER A 32 20.77 4.86 -18.80
N LYS A 33 21.33 5.02 -17.60
CA LYS A 33 20.84 5.97 -16.60
C LYS A 33 20.94 7.41 -17.10
N LYS A 34 22.08 7.80 -17.65
CA LYS A 34 22.30 9.15 -18.19
C LYS A 34 21.31 9.47 -19.30
N LEU A 35 21.16 8.57 -20.28
CA LEU A 35 20.25 8.76 -21.41
C LEU A 35 18.80 8.87 -20.97
N LEU A 36 18.34 7.99 -20.07
CA LEU A 36 16.97 8.03 -19.58
C LEU A 36 16.69 9.32 -18.81
N HIS A 37 17.61 9.72 -17.94
CA HIS A 37 17.44 10.92 -17.11
C HIS A 37 17.50 12.19 -17.96
N GLU A 38 18.34 12.23 -19.00
CA GLU A 38 18.37 13.34 -19.96
C GLU A 38 17.03 13.49 -20.70
N ILE A 39 16.45 12.38 -21.19
CA ILE A 39 15.13 12.41 -21.82
C ILE A 39 14.07 12.92 -20.83
N ILE A 40 14.06 12.41 -19.60
CA ILE A 40 13.09 12.85 -18.57
C ILE A 40 13.23 14.34 -18.27
N ASN A 41 14.46 14.84 -18.16
CA ASN A 41 14.71 16.27 -17.90
C ASN A 41 14.23 17.15 -19.06
N GLN A 42 14.46 16.75 -20.32
CA GLN A 42 13.96 17.49 -21.49
C GLN A 42 12.43 17.57 -21.48
N LEU A 43 11.78 16.49 -21.05
CA LEU A 43 10.33 16.38 -20.96
C LEU A 43 9.72 17.16 -19.79
N GLU A 44 10.49 17.89 -18.97
CA GLU A 44 9.94 18.78 -17.94
C GLU A 44 9.17 19.97 -18.53
N ASP A 45 9.48 20.38 -19.76
CA ASP A 45 8.74 21.44 -20.46
C ASP A 45 7.24 21.07 -20.53
N PRO A 46 6.32 21.91 -20.00
CA PRO A 46 4.89 21.66 -20.07
C PRO A 46 4.34 21.46 -21.49
N LYS A 47 5.01 22.01 -22.51
CA LYS A 47 4.62 21.85 -23.93
C LYS A 47 4.87 20.43 -24.45
N LEU A 48 5.67 19.63 -23.73
CA LEU A 48 6.03 18.26 -24.10
C LEU A 48 5.24 17.21 -23.31
N SER A 49 4.06 17.58 -22.80
CA SER A 49 3.20 16.70 -22.00
C SER A 49 2.81 15.42 -22.76
N ILE A 50 2.55 15.50 -24.07
CA ILE A 50 2.23 14.34 -24.92
C ILE A 50 3.43 13.41 -25.04
N GLN A 51 4.64 13.96 -25.28
CA GLN A 51 5.88 13.18 -25.39
C GLN A 51 6.23 12.53 -24.06
N ARG A 52 5.94 13.21 -22.95
CA ARG A 52 6.08 12.65 -21.60
C ARG A 52 5.15 11.47 -21.40
N LEU A 53 3.86 11.63 -21.72
CA LEU A 53 2.89 10.53 -21.67
C LEU A 53 3.31 9.37 -22.60
N TYR A 54 3.85 9.69 -23.78
CA TYR A 54 4.38 8.70 -24.72
C TYR A 54 5.53 7.89 -24.11
N LEU A 55 6.52 8.54 -23.48
CA LEU A 55 7.60 7.84 -22.78
C LEU A 55 7.05 6.93 -21.67
N ILE A 56 6.16 7.47 -20.83
CA ILE A 56 5.56 6.72 -19.71
C ILE A 56 4.82 5.48 -20.24
N TYR A 57 3.98 5.65 -21.26
CA TYR A 57 3.26 4.55 -21.90
C TYR A 57 4.22 3.48 -22.43
N ASN A 58 5.29 3.87 -23.13
CA ASN A 58 6.26 2.91 -23.66
C ASN A 58 7.03 2.16 -22.57
N ILE A 59 7.31 2.80 -21.43
CA ILE A 59 7.93 2.10 -20.29
C ILE A 59 6.94 1.05 -19.74
N CYS A 60 5.67 1.42 -19.56
CA CYS A 60 4.64 0.49 -19.11
C CYS A 60 4.48 -0.69 -20.07
N ASP A 61 4.38 -0.42 -21.36
CA ASP A 61 4.19 -1.43 -22.42
C ASP A 61 5.38 -2.40 -22.51
N LYS A 62 6.62 -1.89 -22.47
CA LYS A 62 7.80 -2.75 -22.64
C LYS A 62 8.22 -3.54 -21.41
N LEU A 63 7.67 -3.21 -20.24
CA LEU A 63 8.00 -3.86 -18.97
C LEU A 63 6.78 -4.54 -18.33
N SER A 64 5.58 -4.49 -18.93
CA SER A 64 4.34 -4.99 -18.32
C SER A 64 4.37 -6.49 -18.00
N ASP A 65 5.09 -7.25 -18.81
CA ASP A 65 4.98 -8.71 -18.84
C ASP A 65 6.04 -9.41 -17.96
N ASP A 66 7.01 -8.65 -17.43
CA ASP A 66 8.14 -9.19 -16.68
C ASP A 66 8.39 -8.38 -15.40
N GLU A 67 7.87 -8.92 -14.29
CA GLU A 67 7.96 -8.31 -12.95
C GLU A 67 9.42 -8.18 -12.48
N GLU A 68 10.24 -9.21 -12.68
CA GLU A 68 11.64 -9.20 -12.24
C GLU A 68 12.46 -8.17 -13.01
N LYS A 69 12.24 -8.12 -14.33
CA LYS A 69 12.87 -7.11 -15.19
C LYS A 69 12.41 -5.71 -14.83
N ALA A 70 11.12 -5.48 -14.59
CA ALA A 70 10.63 -4.19 -14.14
C ALA A 70 11.27 -3.78 -12.80
N VAL A 71 11.26 -4.66 -11.80
CA VAL A 71 11.88 -4.39 -10.49
C VAL A 71 13.36 -4.06 -10.65
N SER A 72 14.09 -4.86 -11.42
CA SER A 72 15.51 -4.63 -11.71
C SER A 72 15.74 -3.29 -12.42
N PHE A 73 14.95 -2.98 -13.45
CA PHE A 73 15.03 -1.73 -14.20
C PHE A 73 14.85 -0.51 -13.29
N PHE A 74 13.82 -0.50 -12.44
CA PHE A 74 13.54 0.61 -11.54
C PHE A 74 14.60 0.75 -10.45
N ASN A 75 15.02 -0.36 -9.83
CA ASN A 75 16.08 -0.34 -8.81
C ASN A 75 17.42 0.17 -9.36
N THR A 76 17.76 -0.19 -10.60
CA THR A 76 19.02 0.21 -11.22
C THR A 76 18.99 1.66 -11.71
N LEU A 77 17.93 2.07 -12.39
CA LEU A 77 17.87 3.37 -13.05
C LEU A 77 17.28 4.49 -12.19
N PHE A 78 16.47 4.14 -11.19
CA PHE A 78 15.81 5.07 -10.27
C PHE A 78 16.03 4.65 -8.80
N PRO A 79 17.29 4.54 -8.34
CA PRO A 79 17.55 4.19 -6.95
C PRO A 79 17.05 5.29 -5.99
N VAL A 80 16.54 4.87 -4.84
CA VAL A 80 16.12 5.76 -3.74
C VAL A 80 17.38 6.38 -3.09
N PRO A 81 17.37 7.67 -2.68
CA PRO A 81 16.27 8.64 -2.79
C PRO A 81 16.13 9.25 -4.19
N LEU A 82 14.88 9.59 -4.56
CA LEU A 82 14.59 10.21 -5.85
C LEU A 82 14.80 11.73 -5.80
N ARG A 83 15.33 12.29 -6.90
CA ARG A 83 15.28 13.74 -7.14
C ARG A 83 13.83 14.15 -7.43
N LYS A 84 13.47 15.40 -7.11
CA LYS A 84 12.09 15.93 -7.22
C LYS A 84 11.44 15.68 -8.59
N ASN A 85 12.19 15.89 -9.66
CA ASN A 85 11.70 15.68 -11.02
C ASN A 85 11.49 14.21 -11.37
N LEU A 86 12.40 13.33 -10.96
CA LEU A 86 12.26 11.89 -11.11
C LEU A 86 11.08 11.37 -10.27
N ALA A 87 10.89 11.86 -9.04
CA ALA A 87 9.73 11.53 -8.22
C ALA A 87 8.41 11.96 -8.91
N SER A 88 8.36 13.15 -9.51
CA SER A 88 7.21 13.61 -10.30
C SER A 88 6.94 12.72 -11.52
N PHE A 89 8.00 12.32 -12.24
CA PHE A 89 7.89 11.42 -13.38
C PHE A 89 7.39 10.03 -12.98
N ILE A 90 7.98 9.42 -11.95
CA ILE A 90 7.56 8.10 -11.45
C ILE A 90 6.14 8.19 -10.88
N GLY A 91 5.74 9.30 -10.27
CA GLY A 91 4.36 9.53 -9.83
C GLY A 91 3.36 9.42 -10.97
N GLN A 92 3.60 10.12 -12.08
CA GLN A 92 2.76 10.02 -13.29
C GLN A 92 2.77 8.61 -13.89
N LEU A 93 3.90 7.92 -13.81
CA LEU A 93 4.03 6.55 -14.26
C LEU A 93 3.19 5.58 -13.41
N VAL A 94 3.19 5.75 -12.09
CA VAL A 94 2.33 4.98 -11.17
C VAL A 94 0.85 5.26 -11.48
N SER A 95 0.46 6.52 -11.68
CA SER A 95 -0.91 6.87 -12.07
C SER A 95 -1.35 6.13 -13.34
N LEU A 96 -0.53 6.12 -14.39
CA LEU A 96 -0.85 5.38 -15.61
C LEU A 96 -0.88 3.87 -15.37
N ALA A 97 0.07 3.34 -14.60
CA ALA A 97 0.14 1.91 -14.30
C ALA A 97 -1.08 1.41 -13.52
N ILE A 98 -1.67 2.23 -12.64
CA ILE A 98 -2.95 1.95 -11.98
C ILE A 98 -4.06 1.82 -13.04
N GLY A 99 -4.19 2.82 -13.92
CA GLY A 99 -5.20 2.81 -14.98
C GLY A 99 -5.07 1.65 -15.97
N LEU A 100 -3.84 1.19 -16.23
CA LEU A 100 -3.54 0.04 -17.07
C LEU A 100 -3.54 -1.31 -16.32
N ASN A 101 -3.68 -1.29 -14.98
CA ASN A 101 -3.48 -2.46 -14.11
C ASN A 101 -2.16 -3.21 -14.39
N SER A 102 -1.08 -2.46 -14.61
CA SER A 102 0.23 -3.02 -14.98
C SER A 102 0.94 -3.63 -13.77
N LYS A 103 0.79 -4.94 -13.60
CA LYS A 103 1.36 -5.71 -12.48
C LYS A 103 2.84 -5.44 -12.24
N ALA A 104 3.66 -5.57 -13.29
CA ALA A 104 5.11 -5.48 -13.18
C ALA A 104 5.56 -4.09 -12.72
N ILE A 105 4.95 -3.04 -13.29
CA ILE A 105 5.26 -1.64 -12.94
C ILE A 105 4.78 -1.30 -11.52
N LEU A 106 3.56 -1.68 -11.16
CA LEU A 106 3.04 -1.43 -9.81
C LEU A 106 3.92 -2.12 -8.77
N THR A 107 4.32 -3.37 -9.01
CA THR A 107 5.25 -4.09 -8.14
C THR A 107 6.60 -3.38 -8.04
N ALA A 108 7.21 -3.02 -9.16
CA ALA A 108 8.49 -2.29 -9.19
C ALA A 108 8.41 -0.93 -8.47
N SER A 109 7.26 -0.26 -8.53
CA SER A 109 7.06 1.05 -7.92
C SER A 109 6.76 1.03 -6.42
N THR A 110 6.50 -0.15 -5.85
CA THR A 110 6.09 -0.34 -4.45
C THR A 110 7.06 0.33 -3.48
N ILE A 111 8.36 0.22 -3.74
CA ILE A 111 9.42 0.80 -2.91
C ILE A 111 9.31 2.33 -2.76
N TYR A 112 8.81 3.04 -3.77
CA TYR A 112 8.71 4.50 -3.73
C TYR A 112 7.52 5.00 -2.91
N LEU A 113 6.44 4.21 -2.83
CA LEU A 113 5.34 4.48 -1.91
C LEU A 113 5.73 4.13 -0.48
N ASP A 114 6.40 2.99 -0.29
CA ASP A 114 6.84 2.53 1.02
C ASP A 114 7.83 3.51 1.67
N THR A 115 8.79 4.01 0.89
CA THR A 115 9.77 5.03 1.29
C THR A 115 9.26 6.48 1.18
N GLU A 116 7.96 6.65 0.91
CA GLU A 116 7.26 7.94 0.84
C GLU A 116 7.87 8.97 -0.15
N GLN A 117 8.63 8.48 -1.13
CA GLN A 117 9.17 9.30 -2.22
C GLN A 117 8.04 9.75 -3.16
N ILE A 118 6.95 8.99 -3.22
CA ILE A 118 5.78 9.25 -4.05
C ILE A 118 4.53 9.13 -3.20
N LYS A 119 3.57 10.03 -3.43
CA LYS A 119 2.24 10.01 -2.81
C LYS A 119 1.20 9.88 -3.91
N LEU A 120 0.23 9.00 -3.71
CA LEU A 120 -0.92 8.89 -4.60
C LEU A 120 -1.85 10.09 -4.41
N THR A 121 -2.41 10.57 -5.53
CA THR A 121 -3.45 11.58 -5.54
C THR A 121 -4.82 10.97 -5.25
N GLU A 122 -5.82 11.81 -4.97
CA GLU A 122 -7.20 11.35 -4.78
C GLU A 122 -7.74 10.61 -6.02
N ASP A 123 -7.36 11.05 -7.22
CA ASP A 123 -7.83 10.47 -8.48
C ASP A 123 -7.17 9.11 -8.75
N ASP A 124 -5.89 8.95 -8.41
CA ASP A 124 -5.22 7.64 -8.46
C ASP A 124 -5.97 6.63 -7.58
N ILE A 125 -6.35 7.06 -6.37
CA ILE A 125 -7.01 6.21 -5.39
C ILE A 125 -8.39 5.76 -5.89
N LYS A 126 -9.14 6.64 -6.57
CA LYS A 126 -10.44 6.31 -7.18
C LYS A 126 -10.33 5.28 -8.30
N GLN A 127 -9.19 5.24 -8.98
CA GLN A 127 -8.95 4.36 -10.12
C GLN A 127 -8.33 3.02 -9.73
N LEU A 128 -8.08 2.77 -8.43
CA LEU A 128 -7.49 1.52 -7.97
C LEU A 128 -8.38 0.32 -8.34
N PRO A 129 -7.83 -0.69 -9.04
CA PRO A 129 -8.63 -1.79 -9.55
C PRO A 129 -9.08 -2.74 -8.43
N LEU A 130 -10.25 -3.36 -8.61
CA LEU A 130 -10.81 -4.32 -7.65
C LEU A 130 -9.90 -5.53 -7.44
N ASN A 131 -9.21 -5.97 -8.49
CA ASN A 131 -8.27 -7.10 -8.48
C ASN A 131 -6.82 -6.67 -8.24
N LEU A 132 -6.57 -5.46 -7.70
CA LEU A 132 -5.21 -4.96 -7.45
C LEU A 132 -4.39 -5.91 -6.57
N ALA A 133 -5.01 -6.51 -5.56
CA ALA A 133 -4.33 -7.46 -4.69
C ALA A 133 -3.99 -8.77 -5.40
N ASP A 134 -4.76 -9.17 -6.43
CA ASP A 134 -4.45 -10.34 -7.26
C ASP A 134 -3.31 -10.03 -8.23
N SER A 135 -3.37 -8.85 -8.86
CA SER A 135 -2.39 -8.43 -9.86
C SER A 135 -1.08 -8.00 -9.20
N SER A 136 -1.12 -7.16 -8.18
CA SER A 136 0.03 -6.53 -7.53
C SER A 136 -0.04 -6.62 -6.00
N PRO A 137 0.09 -7.83 -5.41
CA PRO A 137 -0.08 -8.06 -3.97
C PRO A 137 0.78 -7.15 -3.08
N SER A 138 2.07 -6.97 -3.41
CA SER A 138 3.00 -6.11 -2.65
C SER A 138 2.58 -4.64 -2.66
N PHE A 139 2.07 -4.17 -3.81
CA PHE A 139 1.59 -2.80 -3.95
C PHE A 139 0.34 -2.58 -3.10
N ALA A 140 -0.64 -3.50 -3.18
CA ALA A 140 -1.85 -3.45 -2.35
C ALA A 140 -1.51 -3.49 -0.84
N ALA A 141 -0.55 -4.32 -0.44
CA ALA A 141 -0.09 -4.39 0.95
C ALA A 141 0.50 -3.07 1.44
N VAL A 142 1.31 -2.37 0.63
CA VAL A 142 1.83 -1.04 0.98
C VAL A 142 0.73 0.01 1.08
N LEU A 143 -0.30 -0.06 0.21
CA LEU A 143 -1.45 0.84 0.34
C LEU A 143 -2.21 0.63 1.65
N ILE A 144 -2.32 -0.62 2.11
CA ILE A 144 -2.92 -0.97 3.39
C ILE A 144 -2.04 -0.49 4.54
N ASP A 145 -0.74 -0.75 4.47
CA ASP A 145 0.27 -0.35 5.45
C ASP A 145 0.23 1.16 5.73
N LYS A 146 0.23 1.97 4.67
CA LYS A 146 0.15 3.42 4.73
C LYS A 146 -1.25 3.96 5.03
N GLY A 147 -2.26 3.09 5.09
CA GLY A 147 -3.63 3.47 5.45
C GLY A 147 -4.27 4.46 4.47
N PHE A 148 -4.01 4.33 3.16
CA PHE A 148 -4.51 5.28 2.15
C PHE A 148 -6.04 5.46 2.18
N PHE A 149 -6.79 4.43 2.58
CA PHE A 149 -8.24 4.49 2.76
C PHE A 149 -8.72 5.41 3.90
N ASN A 150 -7.84 5.77 4.85
CA ASN A 150 -8.18 6.70 5.94
C ASN A 150 -8.02 8.17 5.53
N LEU A 151 -7.06 8.48 4.66
CA LEU A 151 -6.76 9.85 4.21
C LEU A 151 -7.93 10.50 3.46
N VAL A 152 -8.76 9.68 2.84
CA VAL A 152 -9.79 10.12 1.91
C VAL A 152 -11.18 10.22 2.57
N ALA A 153 -11.31 9.77 3.82
CA ALA A 153 -12.54 9.87 4.59
C ALA A 153 -12.72 11.25 5.27
N SER A 154 -11.65 12.05 5.41
CA SER A 154 -11.65 13.32 6.16
C SER A 154 -11.92 14.58 5.33
N THR A 155 -11.94 14.51 3.99
CA THR A 155 -11.95 15.69 3.11
C THR A 155 -13.28 16.05 2.45
N SER A 156 -14.43 15.52 2.90
CA SER A 156 -15.73 15.95 2.37
C SER A 156 -16.87 15.95 3.38
N SER A 157 -17.05 17.08 4.06
CA SER A 157 -18.38 17.50 4.52
C SER A 157 -19.17 18.01 3.30
N ASN A 158 -20.37 17.45 3.09
CA ASN A 158 -21.44 17.92 2.19
C ASN A 158 -21.62 17.24 0.81
N SER A 159 -21.14 16.02 0.59
CA SER A 159 -21.57 15.24 -0.61
C SER A 159 -21.68 13.74 -0.31
N PRO A 160 -22.85 13.10 -0.46
CA PRO A 160 -23.02 11.68 -0.16
C PRO A 160 -22.32 10.71 -1.15
N GLU A 161 -21.73 11.22 -2.24
CA GLU A 161 -21.18 10.41 -3.33
C GLU A 161 -19.65 10.24 -3.33
N LYS A 162 -18.89 10.88 -2.44
CA LYS A 162 -17.42 10.76 -2.42
C LYS A 162 -16.90 9.80 -1.34
N LYS A 163 -17.24 8.52 -1.48
CA LYS A 163 -16.56 7.42 -0.75
C LYS A 163 -15.57 6.74 -1.69
N ILE A 164 -14.31 7.12 -1.59
CA ILE A 164 -13.32 6.82 -2.64
C ILE A 164 -12.72 5.41 -2.50
N ILE A 165 -12.55 4.90 -1.28
CA ILE A 165 -12.29 3.48 -1.05
C ILE A 165 -13.43 2.89 -0.23
N SER A 166 -14.18 1.98 -0.85
CA SER A 166 -15.24 1.24 -0.15
C SER A 166 -14.64 0.14 0.73
N ALA A 167 -15.30 -0.15 1.86
CA ALA A 167 -14.94 -1.31 2.68
C ALA A 167 -14.90 -2.60 1.84
N ASN A 168 -15.79 -2.74 0.85
CA ASN A 168 -15.82 -3.89 -0.05
C ASN A 168 -14.54 -4.06 -0.89
N LEU A 169 -13.92 -2.95 -1.33
CA LEU A 169 -12.65 -2.99 -2.06
C LEU A 169 -11.54 -3.54 -1.16
N ILE A 170 -11.45 -3.03 0.07
CA ILE A 170 -10.46 -3.50 1.06
C ILE A 170 -10.71 -4.97 1.43
N THR A 171 -11.96 -5.36 1.63
CA THR A 171 -12.36 -6.76 1.88
C THR A 171 -11.84 -7.68 0.77
N ARG A 172 -12.06 -7.32 -0.50
CA ARG A 172 -11.54 -8.11 -1.64
C ARG A 172 -10.03 -8.21 -1.66
N TRP A 173 -9.34 -7.10 -1.33
CA TRP A 173 -7.88 -7.13 -1.27
C TRP A 173 -7.36 -8.05 -0.17
N LEU A 174 -7.95 -8.00 1.02
CA LEU A 174 -7.55 -8.87 2.11
C LEU A 174 -7.82 -10.34 1.81
N MET A 175 -8.97 -10.66 1.19
CA MET A 175 -9.28 -12.00 0.72
C MET A 175 -8.19 -12.54 -0.20
N SER A 176 -7.83 -11.77 -1.24
CA SER A 176 -6.76 -12.12 -2.18
C SER A 176 -5.39 -12.28 -1.51
N LEU A 177 -5.01 -11.35 -0.63
CA LEU A 177 -3.75 -11.42 0.11
C LEU A 177 -3.68 -12.64 1.06
N ASN A 178 -4.81 -13.05 1.62
CA ASN A 178 -4.91 -14.23 2.47
C ASN A 178 -4.80 -15.53 1.67
N GLU A 179 -5.38 -15.58 0.47
CA GLU A 179 -5.31 -16.73 -0.43
C GLU A 179 -3.93 -16.90 -1.10
N SER A 180 -3.10 -15.85 -1.16
CA SER A 180 -1.78 -15.87 -1.80
C SER A 180 -0.72 -16.65 -0.99
N VAL A 181 -0.75 -17.99 -1.04
CA VAL A 181 0.14 -18.87 -0.27
C VAL A 181 1.64 -18.69 -0.60
N ASN A 182 1.96 -18.25 -1.82
CA ASN A 182 3.33 -18.27 -2.34
C ASN A 182 4.15 -17.02 -1.99
N GLN A 183 3.53 -15.91 -1.61
CA GLN A 183 4.25 -14.66 -1.32
C GLN A 183 4.23 -14.40 0.18
N LYS A 184 5.42 -14.32 0.81
CA LYS A 184 5.54 -13.89 2.22
C LYS A 184 5.36 -12.38 2.34
N ILE A 185 4.12 -11.92 2.17
CA ILE A 185 3.75 -10.52 2.34
C ILE A 185 3.32 -10.29 3.78
N THR A 186 3.90 -9.26 4.39
CA THR A 186 3.51 -8.75 5.70
C THR A 186 3.36 -7.24 5.66
N PHE A 187 2.36 -6.68 6.34
CA PHE A 187 2.07 -5.24 6.38
C PHE A 187 1.57 -4.79 7.75
N ASN A 188 1.68 -3.50 8.05
CA ASN A 188 1.14 -2.90 9.26
C ASN A 188 -0.39 -2.76 9.17
N GLY A 189 -1.11 -3.61 9.90
CA GLY A 189 -2.57 -3.61 9.93
C GLY A 189 -3.21 -2.58 10.85
N GLN A 190 -2.45 -1.71 11.54
CA GLN A 190 -3.01 -0.80 12.56
C GLN A 190 -4.04 0.18 11.96
N ALA A 191 -3.71 0.78 10.81
CA ALA A 191 -4.63 1.68 10.10
C ALA A 191 -5.91 0.96 9.64
N LEU A 192 -5.78 -0.28 9.20
CA LEU A 192 -6.87 -1.15 8.76
C LEU A 192 -7.81 -1.53 9.90
N ILE A 193 -7.25 -1.97 11.03
CA ILE A 193 -8.02 -2.30 12.24
C ILE A 193 -8.78 -1.06 12.71
N ARG A 194 -8.12 0.10 12.77
CA ARG A 194 -8.78 1.38 13.13
C ARG A 194 -9.91 1.70 12.16
N TYR A 195 -9.70 1.56 10.85
CA TYR A 195 -10.74 1.79 9.86
C TYR A 195 -11.95 0.88 10.05
N SER A 196 -11.72 -0.39 10.35
CA SER A 196 -12.78 -1.39 10.57
C SER A 196 -13.55 -1.21 11.88
N LEU A 197 -12.98 -0.53 12.88
CA LEU A 197 -13.59 -0.40 14.23
C LEU A 197 -14.06 1.02 14.55
N LEU A 198 -13.37 2.04 14.04
CA LEU A 198 -13.61 3.45 14.33
C LEU A 198 -13.80 4.30 13.07
N GLY A 199 -13.54 3.74 11.88
CA GLY A 199 -13.74 4.40 10.59
C GLY A 199 -15.00 3.96 9.85
N GLN A 200 -15.00 4.15 8.53
CA GLN A 200 -16.14 3.83 7.67
C GLN A 200 -16.34 2.32 7.44
N GLY A 201 -15.42 1.47 7.91
CA GLY A 201 -15.48 0.01 7.77
C GLY A 201 -16.33 -0.71 8.83
N GLN A 202 -16.83 -0.02 9.85
CA GLN A 202 -17.51 -0.60 11.02
C GLN A 202 -18.67 -1.55 10.73
N GLY A 203 -19.45 -1.22 9.69
CA GLY A 203 -20.61 -2.02 9.28
C GLY A 203 -20.28 -3.22 8.40
N ASN A 204 -19.02 -3.44 8.06
CA ASN A 204 -18.61 -4.51 7.14
C ASN A 204 -18.05 -5.72 7.93
N SER A 205 -18.90 -6.72 8.14
CA SER A 205 -18.52 -7.95 8.86
C SER A 205 -17.47 -8.76 8.11
N ASP A 206 -17.50 -8.78 6.77
CA ASP A 206 -16.51 -9.50 5.96
C ASP A 206 -15.13 -8.87 6.12
N LEU A 207 -15.05 -7.54 6.13
CA LEU A 207 -13.81 -6.81 6.39
C LEU A 207 -13.21 -7.23 7.73
N HIS A 208 -14.03 -7.30 8.78
CA HIS A 208 -13.60 -7.77 10.09
C HIS A 208 -13.10 -9.22 10.03
N PHE A 209 -13.85 -10.11 9.38
CA PHE A 209 -13.46 -11.51 9.20
C PHE A 209 -12.09 -11.65 8.50
N TYR A 210 -11.89 -10.97 7.37
CA TYR A 210 -10.64 -11.04 6.62
C TYR A 210 -9.47 -10.38 7.35
N ILE A 211 -9.71 -9.40 8.23
CA ILE A 211 -8.68 -8.91 9.16
C ILE A 211 -8.26 -10.03 10.12
N LEU A 212 -9.21 -10.74 10.73
CA LEU A 212 -8.91 -11.85 11.64
C LEU A 212 -8.15 -12.98 10.93
N GLU A 213 -8.56 -13.32 9.71
CA GLU A 213 -7.85 -14.29 8.88
C GLU A 213 -6.43 -13.82 8.53
N SER A 214 -6.25 -12.54 8.21
CA SER A 214 -4.92 -11.97 7.95
C SER A 214 -3.99 -12.09 9.17
N ILE A 215 -4.54 -11.95 10.38
CA ILE A 215 -3.80 -12.18 11.63
C ILE A 215 -3.42 -13.67 11.76
N GLN A 216 -4.35 -14.58 11.52
CA GLN A 216 -4.11 -16.03 11.58
C GLN A 216 -3.04 -16.47 10.58
N ASN A 217 -3.07 -15.90 9.38
CA ASN A 217 -2.09 -16.14 8.33
C ASN A 217 -0.77 -15.37 8.54
N LYS A 218 -0.59 -14.70 9.69
CA LYS A 218 0.61 -13.93 10.05
C LYS A 218 1.00 -12.87 9.01
N ARG A 219 0.01 -12.27 8.36
CA ARG A 219 0.18 -11.16 7.39
C ARG A 219 0.38 -9.83 8.10
N LEU A 220 -0.15 -9.68 9.31
CA LEU A 220 -0.04 -8.43 10.05
C LEU A 220 1.26 -8.40 10.86
N GLN A 221 1.96 -7.27 10.78
CA GLN A 221 3.04 -6.94 11.70
C GLN A 221 2.51 -6.80 13.14
N GLN A 222 3.43 -6.83 14.11
CA GLN A 222 3.10 -6.69 15.53
C GLN A 222 2.36 -5.37 15.81
N LEU A 223 1.26 -5.43 16.58
CA LEU A 223 0.54 -4.24 17.01
C LEU A 223 1.33 -3.52 18.10
N SER A 224 1.44 -2.20 17.98
CA SER A 224 2.07 -1.38 19.02
C SER A 224 1.20 -1.30 20.27
N ASN A 225 1.82 -1.20 21.45
CA ASN A 225 1.08 -0.99 22.70
C ASN A 225 0.27 0.30 22.66
N GLN A 226 0.86 1.37 22.10
CA GLN A 226 0.21 2.66 21.96
C GLN A 226 -1.10 2.52 21.17
N PHE A 227 -1.06 1.80 20.03
CA PHE A 227 -2.25 1.57 19.24
C PHE A 227 -3.34 0.82 20.01
N VAL A 228 -2.98 -0.23 20.75
CA VAL A 228 -3.95 -1.00 21.54
C VAL A 228 -4.60 -0.11 22.61
N ILE A 229 -3.82 0.71 23.31
CA ILE A 229 -4.33 1.66 24.32
C ILE A 229 -5.25 2.70 23.69
N ASP A 230 -4.84 3.28 22.55
CA ASP A 230 -5.61 4.31 21.86
C ASP A 230 -6.96 3.76 21.38
N MET A 231 -6.96 2.56 20.79
CA MET A 231 -8.17 1.88 20.33
C MET A 231 -9.09 1.56 21.50
N ALA A 232 -8.54 1.01 22.58
CA ALA A 232 -9.30 0.66 23.78
C ALA A 232 -9.95 1.91 24.43
N THR A 233 -9.20 3.00 24.53
CA THR A 233 -9.69 4.28 25.08
C THR A 233 -10.83 4.84 24.24
N GLN A 234 -10.66 4.89 22.91
CA GLN A 234 -11.70 5.42 22.01
C GLN A 234 -12.97 4.55 22.00
N LEU A 235 -12.83 3.22 22.01
CA LEU A 235 -13.97 2.31 22.05
C LEU A 235 -14.71 2.37 23.40
N SER A 236 -13.97 2.49 24.51
CA SER A 236 -14.56 2.63 25.85
C SER A 236 -15.37 3.93 25.97
N GLN A 237 -14.86 5.05 25.44
CA GLN A 237 -15.58 6.32 25.40
C GLN A 237 -16.84 6.25 24.53
N ARG A 238 -16.82 5.46 23.46
CA ARG A 238 -17.96 5.29 22.55
C ARG A 238 -19.05 4.39 23.12
N GLY A 239 -18.68 3.39 23.93
CA GLY A 239 -19.62 2.50 24.60
C GLY A 239 -20.41 1.57 23.67
N ASP A 240 -19.85 1.22 22.50
CA ASP A 240 -20.48 0.32 21.52
C ASP A 240 -20.01 -1.13 21.75
N ASP A 241 -20.86 -1.94 22.36
CA ASP A 241 -20.54 -3.32 22.75
C ASP A 241 -20.17 -4.23 21.55
N ASP A 242 -20.74 -4.01 20.36
CA ASP A 242 -20.40 -4.79 19.17
C ASP A 242 -18.96 -4.48 18.71
N LEU A 243 -18.61 -3.19 18.65
CA LEU A 243 -17.26 -2.77 18.28
C LEU A 243 -16.22 -3.18 19.34
N ILE A 244 -16.57 -3.13 20.62
CA ILE A 244 -15.72 -3.63 21.71
C ILE A 244 -15.51 -5.15 21.57
N SER A 245 -16.56 -5.90 21.21
CA SER A 245 -16.46 -7.35 20.96
C SER A 245 -15.55 -7.66 19.78
N LYS A 246 -15.73 -6.97 18.65
CA LYS A 246 -14.83 -7.07 17.47
C LYS A 246 -13.38 -6.76 17.82
N PHE A 247 -13.13 -5.72 18.62
CA PHE A 247 -11.79 -5.42 19.10
C PHE A 247 -11.23 -6.54 19.98
N ALA A 248 -12.03 -7.12 20.86
CA ALA A 248 -11.61 -8.25 21.69
C ALA A 248 -11.25 -9.49 20.83
N HIS A 249 -11.97 -9.76 19.73
CA HIS A 249 -11.60 -10.81 18.78
C HIS A 249 -10.22 -10.56 18.14
N VAL A 250 -9.95 -9.32 17.71
CA VAL A 250 -8.63 -8.93 17.18
C VAL A 250 -7.53 -9.20 18.20
N LEU A 251 -7.75 -8.83 19.47
CA LEU A 251 -6.76 -9.06 20.52
C LEU A 251 -6.55 -10.55 20.81
N ILE A 252 -7.61 -11.36 20.92
CA ILE A 252 -7.50 -12.80 21.20
C ILE A 252 -6.76 -13.52 20.08
N ILE A 253 -7.16 -13.29 18.83
CA ILE A 253 -6.52 -13.91 17.68
C ILE A 253 -5.10 -13.36 17.51
N GLY A 254 -4.89 -12.08 17.83
CA GLY A 254 -3.58 -11.44 17.80
C GLY A 254 -2.59 -12.02 18.81
N VAL A 255 -3.06 -12.29 20.03
CA VAL A 255 -2.27 -13.00 21.07
C VAL A 255 -1.93 -14.42 20.62
N LYS A 256 -2.92 -15.18 20.12
CA LYS A 256 -2.69 -16.57 19.67
C LYS A 256 -1.65 -16.67 18.54
N ASN A 257 -1.56 -15.64 17.68
CA ASN A 257 -0.67 -15.63 16.52
C ASN A 257 0.61 -14.80 16.71
N GLY A 258 0.84 -14.28 17.91
CA GLY A 258 2.09 -13.62 18.25
C GLY A 258 2.20 -12.14 17.85
N ILE A 259 1.12 -11.50 17.38
CA ILE A 259 1.13 -10.09 16.96
C ILE A 259 0.75 -9.12 18.11
N CYS A 260 0.32 -9.66 19.26
CA CYS A 260 0.01 -8.89 20.47
C CYS A 260 0.77 -9.41 21.72
N ASN A 261 2.01 -9.88 21.55
CA ASN A 261 2.77 -10.53 22.64
C ASN A 261 2.96 -9.65 23.88
N THR A 262 3.19 -8.35 23.67
CA THR A 262 3.36 -7.36 24.74
C THR A 262 2.12 -7.18 25.61
N LEU A 263 0.94 -7.44 25.07
CA LEU A 263 -0.31 -7.39 25.83
C LEU A 263 -0.40 -8.53 26.85
N VAL A 264 0.16 -9.69 26.53
CA VAL A 264 0.19 -10.83 27.46
C VAL A 264 1.34 -10.67 28.46
N SER A 265 2.46 -10.05 28.11
CA SER A 265 3.58 -9.90 29.06
C SER A 265 3.49 -8.68 29.98
N SER A 266 2.60 -7.71 29.70
CA SER A 266 2.47 -6.47 30.50
C SER A 266 1.24 -6.46 31.43
N ASN A 267 1.49 -6.50 32.75
CA ASN A 267 0.44 -6.32 33.77
C ASN A 267 -0.26 -4.97 33.67
N GLN A 268 0.48 -3.91 33.28
CA GLN A 268 -0.10 -2.58 33.08
C GLN A 268 -1.14 -2.61 31.95
N MET A 269 -0.80 -3.20 30.79
CA MET A 269 -1.73 -3.31 29.65
C MET A 269 -2.98 -4.11 30.00
N ARG A 270 -2.81 -5.24 30.69
CA ARG A 270 -3.90 -6.09 31.16
C ARG A 270 -4.86 -5.33 32.07
N ASN A 271 -4.33 -4.61 33.07
CA ASN A 271 -5.13 -3.84 34.02
C ASN A 271 -5.83 -2.64 33.37
N SER A 272 -5.17 -1.97 32.41
CA SER A 272 -5.78 -0.90 31.62
C SER A 272 -6.99 -1.41 30.83
N LEU A 273 -6.88 -2.56 30.16
CA LEU A 273 -8.00 -3.14 29.40
C LEU A 273 -9.16 -3.59 30.29
N ILE A 274 -8.88 -4.21 31.44
CA ILE A 274 -9.92 -4.60 32.40
C ILE A 274 -10.66 -3.37 32.93
N THR A 275 -9.92 -2.31 33.27
CA THR A 275 -10.50 -1.05 33.76
C THR A 275 -11.40 -0.40 32.71
N GLN A 276 -10.97 -0.41 31.44
CA GLN A 276 -11.73 0.21 30.35
C GLN A 276 -12.93 -0.63 29.89
N PHE A 277 -12.91 -1.95 30.10
CA PHE A 277 -13.97 -2.88 29.69
C PHE A 277 -14.32 -3.90 30.78
N PRO A 278 -14.83 -3.45 31.94
CA PRO A 278 -15.01 -4.29 33.13
C PRO A 278 -16.05 -5.41 32.93
N ASN A 279 -16.91 -5.30 31.90
CA ASN A 279 -17.99 -6.26 31.62
C ASN A 279 -17.70 -7.18 30.42
N ASN A 280 -16.58 -6.99 29.70
CA ASN A 280 -16.29 -7.79 28.52
C ASN A 280 -15.59 -9.12 28.88
N LEU A 281 -16.28 -10.24 28.68
CA LEU A 281 -15.77 -11.58 29.03
C LEU A 281 -14.57 -12.00 28.17
N LEU A 282 -14.51 -11.59 26.90
CA LEU A 282 -13.40 -11.91 26.00
C LEU A 282 -12.11 -11.21 26.47
N ILE A 283 -12.20 -9.95 26.89
CA ILE A 283 -11.08 -9.21 27.45
C ILE A 283 -10.62 -9.79 28.79
N LYS A 284 -11.56 -10.22 29.65
CA LYS A 284 -11.20 -10.95 30.88
C LYS A 284 -10.49 -12.28 30.57
N ALA A 285 -10.95 -13.03 29.56
CA ALA A 285 -10.34 -14.29 29.15
C ALA A 285 -8.93 -14.10 28.58
N LEU A 286 -8.72 -13.04 27.78
CA LEU A 286 -7.43 -12.66 27.20
C LEU A 286 -6.34 -12.45 28.28
N VAL A 287 -6.67 -11.76 29.37
CA VAL A 287 -5.72 -11.52 30.48
C VAL A 287 -5.30 -12.82 31.19
N ASN A 288 -6.15 -13.85 31.16
CA ASN A 288 -5.86 -15.15 31.74
C ASN A 288 -5.09 -16.09 30.80
N MET A 289 -4.85 -15.69 29.54
CA MET A 289 -4.03 -16.47 28.63
C MET A 289 -2.58 -16.50 29.11
N LYS A 290 -2.02 -17.71 29.26
CA LYS A 290 -0.60 -17.91 29.49
C LYS A 290 0.10 -17.95 28.13
N THR A 291 1.18 -17.19 27.96
CA THR A 291 2.11 -17.40 26.84
C THR A 291 2.68 -18.81 26.95
N LYS A 292 2.59 -19.58 25.87
CA LYS A 292 3.39 -20.79 25.70
C LYS A 292 4.83 -20.41 25.41
#